data_AF-A0A067SBT3-F1
#
_entry.id   AF-A0A067SBT3-F1
#
_cell.length_a   1.000
_cell.length_b   1.000
_cell.length_c   1.000
_cell.angle_alpha   90.00
_cell.angle_beta   90.00
_cell.angle_gamma   90.00
#
_symmetry.space_group_name_H-M   'P 1'
#
loop_
_entity.id
_entity.type
_entity.pdbx_description
1 polymer ?
#
loop_
_entity_poly.entity_id
_entity_poly.type
_entity_poly.pdbx_seq_one_letter_code
_entity_poly.pdbx_strand_id
1 'polypeptide(L)'
;MASHIFQNPGLGHVIFNDTVLTAHSSEQIKGTLGRYGLHDQALNLIQSTIDNEMIHEAEEYKTRQRLALAQAQNITCVAHQCATFQQDREAQLLLHLVDTGGEHTQESACSLASLARDTLKAEQDLLVSRLGEYLVTATVIEAAIEETRLHLKDANRQVENLRAYLEDQRLTPLSDLEPAYPTLPSSVLATYKSHLRTQLPDNWKPGMTVSTELYTSGADSC
;
A
#
# COMPACT_ATOMS: atom_id res chain seq x y z
N MET A 1 -31.58 -27.90 15.63
CA MET A 1 -30.13 -27.58 15.64
C MET A 1 -29.98 -26.24 14.95
N ALA A 2 -29.70 -25.19 15.72
CA ALA A 2 -29.61 -23.82 15.22
C ALA A 2 -28.22 -23.57 14.62
N SER A 3 -28.16 -23.21 13.34
CA SER A 3 -26.93 -22.77 12.67
C SER A 3 -26.63 -21.33 13.10
N HIS A 4 -25.62 -21.15 13.95
CA HIS A 4 -25.06 -19.83 14.22
C HIS A 4 -24.27 -19.37 12.99
N ILE A 5 -24.86 -18.46 12.22
CA ILE A 5 -24.18 -17.72 11.16
C ILE A 5 -23.36 -16.62 11.84
N PHE A 6 -22.07 -16.58 11.58
CA PHE A 6 -21.19 -15.52 12.08
C PHE A 6 -21.58 -14.19 11.43
N GLN A 7 -22.05 -13.22 12.21
CA GLN A 7 -22.46 -11.89 11.76
C GLN A 7 -21.36 -10.87 12.09
N ASN A 8 -20.92 -10.14 11.07
CA ASN A 8 -19.92 -9.09 11.21
C ASN A 8 -20.59 -7.78 11.68
N PRO A 9 -20.22 -7.23 12.86
CA PRO A 9 -20.89 -6.08 13.46
C PRO A 9 -20.65 -4.74 12.73
N GLY A 10 -19.79 -4.69 11.71
CA GLY A 10 -19.51 -3.48 10.94
C GLY A 10 -20.53 -3.12 9.85
N LEU A 11 -21.49 -4.00 9.54
CA LEU A 11 -22.50 -3.79 8.51
C LEU A 11 -23.85 -3.46 9.17
N GLY A 12 -24.26 -2.19 9.09
CA GLY A 12 -25.52 -1.71 9.65
C GLY A 12 -26.74 -2.47 9.14
N HIS A 13 -27.67 -2.74 10.03
CA HIS A 13 -28.91 -3.47 9.78
C HIS A 13 -29.90 -2.55 9.06
N VAL A 14 -30.19 -2.77 7.78
CA VAL A 14 -31.33 -2.15 7.09
C VAL A 14 -32.37 -3.22 6.84
N ILE A 15 -33.41 -3.24 7.68
CA ILE A 15 -34.56 -4.14 7.52
C ILE A 15 -35.60 -3.41 6.67
N PHE A 16 -35.85 -3.92 5.46
CA PHE A 16 -37.05 -3.61 4.69
C PHE A 16 -37.74 -4.93 4.35
N ASN A 17 -38.94 -5.13 4.87
CA ASN A 17 -39.92 -6.18 4.50
C ASN A 17 -39.36 -7.62 4.37
N ASP A 18 -39.03 -8.25 5.50
CA ASP A 18 -38.79 -9.70 5.65
C ASP A 18 -37.82 -10.38 4.66
N THR A 19 -37.04 -9.60 3.93
CA THR A 19 -35.94 -10.07 3.10
C THR A 19 -34.66 -9.48 3.68
N VAL A 20 -33.79 -10.37 4.16
CA VAL A 20 -32.44 -10.00 4.57
C VAL A 20 -31.68 -9.58 3.31
N LEU A 21 -31.65 -8.28 3.03
CA LEU A 21 -30.76 -7.72 2.02
C LEU A 21 -29.37 -7.70 2.62
N THR A 22 -28.57 -8.72 2.31
CA THR A 22 -27.13 -8.70 2.54
C THR A 22 -26.53 -7.58 1.70
N ALA A 23 -25.98 -6.56 2.36
CA ALA A 23 -25.17 -5.55 1.69
C ALA A 23 -23.92 -6.23 1.14
N HIS A 24 -23.90 -6.48 -0.16
CA HIS A 24 -22.76 -7.06 -0.84
C HIS A 24 -21.73 -5.95 -1.15
N SER A 25 -20.47 -6.19 -0.79
CA SER A 25 -19.36 -5.35 -1.28
C SER A 25 -19.36 -5.35 -2.81
N SER A 26 -18.93 -4.26 -3.45
CA SER A 26 -18.79 -4.18 -4.90
C SER A 26 -17.95 -5.33 -5.47
N GLU A 27 -16.96 -5.82 -4.71
CA GLU A 27 -16.16 -7.01 -5.07
C GLU A 27 -17.00 -8.29 -5.12
N GLN A 28 -17.96 -8.47 -4.20
CA GLN A 28 -18.84 -9.64 -4.16
C GLN A 28 -19.85 -9.64 -5.31
N ILE A 29 -20.34 -8.46 -5.71
CA ILE A 29 -21.25 -8.32 -6.87
C ILE A 29 -20.51 -8.63 -8.18
N LYS A 30 -19.25 -8.19 -8.31
CA LYS A 30 -18.41 -8.49 -9.47
C LYS A 30 -18.09 -10.00 -9.58
N GLY A 31 -17.91 -10.68 -8.45
CA GLY A 31 -17.66 -12.13 -8.42
C GLY A 31 -18.88 -12.99 -8.80
N THR A 32 -20.11 -12.53 -8.58
CA THR A 32 -21.33 -13.30 -8.86
C THR A 32 -21.85 -13.12 -10.29
N LEU A 33 -21.62 -11.95 -10.90
CA LEU A 33 -22.06 -11.66 -12.28
C LEU A 33 -21.33 -12.48 -13.35
N GLY A 34 -20.14 -13.03 -13.07
CA GLY A 34 -19.37 -13.83 -14.03
C GLY A 34 -19.82 -15.29 -14.18
N ARG A 35 -20.73 -15.80 -13.36
CA ARG A 35 -21.01 -17.25 -13.25
C ARG A 35 -22.20 -17.77 -14.08
N TYR A 36 -22.90 -16.95 -14.85
CA TYR A 36 -24.12 -17.35 -15.56
C TYR A 36 -23.93 -17.58 -17.08
N GLY A 37 -22.86 -18.27 -17.47
CA GLY A 37 -22.72 -18.84 -18.81
C GLY A 37 -23.23 -20.29 -18.87
N LEU A 38 -24.38 -20.52 -19.48
CA LEU A 38 -24.97 -21.86 -19.68
C LEU A 38 -24.28 -22.65 -20.81
N HIS A 39 -23.20 -23.39 -20.53
CA HIS A 39 -22.83 -24.61 -21.28
C HIS A 39 -21.67 -25.40 -20.62
N ASP A 40 -21.81 -26.73 -20.53
CA ASP A 40 -20.86 -27.75 -20.05
C ASP A 40 -20.49 -27.81 -18.55
N GLN A 41 -21.28 -28.55 -17.76
CA GLN A 41 -21.09 -28.75 -16.32
C GLN A 41 -19.78 -29.42 -15.90
N ALA A 42 -19.18 -30.30 -16.72
CA ALA A 42 -17.94 -31.00 -16.35
C ALA A 42 -16.67 -30.17 -16.60
N LEU A 43 -16.63 -29.42 -17.70
CA LEU A 43 -15.58 -28.44 -18.00
C LEU A 43 -15.70 -27.22 -17.08
N ASN A 44 -16.92 -26.75 -16.78
CA ASN A 44 -17.15 -25.67 -15.83
C ASN A 44 -16.77 -26.05 -14.40
N LEU A 45 -16.89 -27.31 -13.97
CA LEU A 45 -16.47 -27.71 -12.62
C LEU A 45 -14.95 -27.64 -12.47
N ILE A 46 -14.20 -28.18 -13.44
CA ILE A 46 -12.73 -28.13 -13.48
C ILE A 46 -12.25 -26.69 -13.61
N GLN A 47 -12.83 -25.92 -14.54
CA GLN A 47 -12.54 -24.50 -14.73
C GLN A 47 -12.84 -23.70 -13.46
N SER A 48 -13.99 -23.92 -12.81
CA SER A 48 -14.33 -23.23 -11.56
C SER A 48 -13.42 -23.60 -10.39
N THR A 49 -12.84 -24.80 -10.39
CA THR A 49 -11.91 -25.23 -9.33
C THR A 49 -10.56 -24.55 -9.53
N ILE A 50 -10.06 -24.50 -10.76
CA ILE A 50 -8.83 -23.79 -11.15
C ILE A 50 -8.99 -22.28 -10.89
N ASP A 51 -10.13 -21.70 -11.28
CA ASP A 51 -10.42 -20.28 -11.06
C ASP A 51 -10.51 -19.96 -9.56
N ASN A 52 -11.09 -20.84 -8.73
CA ASN A 52 -11.14 -20.65 -7.28
C ASN A 52 -9.75 -20.73 -6.62
N GLU A 53 -8.89 -21.64 -7.09
CA GLU A 53 -7.50 -21.75 -6.58
C GLU A 53 -6.67 -20.51 -6.93
N MET A 54 -6.80 -20.00 -8.17
CA MET A 54 -6.18 -18.74 -8.58
C MET A 54 -6.71 -17.54 -7.77
N ILE A 55 -8.01 -17.48 -7.47
CA ILE A 55 -8.59 -16.42 -6.63
C ILE A 55 -8.00 -16.48 -5.22
N HIS A 56 -7.92 -17.68 -4.63
CA HIS A 56 -7.35 -17.86 -3.30
C HIS A 56 -5.88 -17.44 -3.25
N GLU A 57 -5.08 -17.82 -4.24
CA GLU A 57 -3.66 -17.42 -4.32
C GLU A 57 -3.51 -15.89 -4.45
N ALA A 58 -4.36 -15.25 -5.26
CA ALA A 58 -4.37 -13.80 -5.39
C ALA A 58 -4.78 -13.10 -4.08
N GLU A 59 -5.75 -13.63 -3.34
CA GLU A 59 -6.17 -13.12 -2.03
C GLU A 59 -5.07 -13.27 -0.97
N GLU A 60 -4.41 -14.43 -0.93
CA GLU A 60 -3.26 -14.65 -0.07
C GLU A 60 -2.14 -13.65 -0.37
N TYR A 61 -1.82 -13.47 -1.66
CA TYR A 61 -0.79 -12.53 -2.08
C TYR A 61 -1.09 -11.10 -1.63
N LYS A 62 -2.32 -10.62 -1.86
CA LYS A 62 -2.78 -9.30 -1.38
C LYS A 62 -2.71 -9.18 0.13
N THR A 63 -3.06 -10.24 0.85
CA THR A 63 -2.99 -10.26 2.32
C THR A 63 -1.54 -10.17 2.80
N ARG A 64 -0.62 -10.90 2.18
CA ARG A 64 0.82 -10.81 2.49
C ARG A 64 1.37 -9.41 2.23
N GLN A 65 0.99 -8.79 1.12
CA GLN A 65 1.37 -7.40 0.82
C GLN A 65 0.87 -6.41 1.89
N ARG A 66 -0.39 -6.51 2.30
CA ARG A 66 -0.97 -5.66 3.37
C ARG A 66 -0.26 -5.88 4.70
N LEU A 67 0.04 -7.13 5.04
CA LEU A 67 0.78 -7.46 6.25
C LEU A 67 2.20 -6.88 6.21
N ALA A 68 2.92 -7.03 5.09
CA ALA A 68 4.26 -6.47 4.93
C ALA A 68 4.26 -4.93 5.06
N LEU A 69 3.27 -4.26 4.48
CA LEU A 69 3.11 -2.80 4.62
C LEU A 69 2.86 -2.40 6.08
N ALA A 70 1.95 -3.10 6.77
CA ALA A 70 1.66 -2.84 8.18
C ALA A 70 2.89 -3.08 9.08
N GLN A 71 3.68 -4.12 8.79
CA GLN A 71 4.93 -4.40 9.49
C GLN A 71 5.96 -3.31 9.26
N ALA A 72 6.13 -2.83 8.03
CA ALA A 72 7.06 -1.74 7.72
C ALA A 72 6.66 -0.45 8.45
N GLN A 73 5.38 -0.09 8.44
CA GLN A 73 4.84 1.06 9.17
C GLN A 73 5.06 0.94 10.69
N ASN A 74 4.90 -0.26 11.25
CA ASN A 74 5.15 -0.52 12.66
C ASN A 74 6.63 -0.28 13.00
N ILE A 75 7.56 -0.83 12.22
CA ILE A 75 9.00 -0.64 12.41
C ILE A 75 9.37 0.85 12.31
N THR A 76 8.86 1.57 11.32
CA THR A 76 9.07 3.03 11.21
C THR A 76 8.56 3.76 12.45
N CYS A 77 7.39 3.39 12.98
CA CYS A 77 6.83 3.99 14.18
C CYS A 77 7.74 3.77 15.39
N VAL A 78 8.23 2.54 15.61
CA VAL A 78 9.17 2.23 16.69
C VAL A 78 10.48 2.99 16.53
N ALA A 79 11.07 3.00 15.33
CA ALA A 79 12.30 3.75 15.06
C ALA A 79 12.11 5.25 15.31
N HIS A 80 10.94 5.80 14.99
CA HIS A 80 10.61 7.19 15.24
C HIS A 80 10.53 7.51 16.74
N GLN A 81 9.91 6.63 17.53
CA GLN A 81 9.88 6.75 18.99
C GLN A 81 11.29 6.70 19.58
N CYS A 82 12.14 5.78 19.11
CA CYS A 82 13.53 5.69 19.54
C CYS A 82 14.31 6.97 19.23
N ALA A 83 14.20 7.50 18.00
CA ALA A 83 14.86 8.74 17.61
C ALA A 83 14.40 9.93 18.47
N THR A 84 13.09 10.06 18.66
CA THR A 84 12.50 11.12 19.50
C THR A 84 12.99 11.03 20.94
N PHE A 85 13.06 9.82 21.50
CA PHE A 85 13.56 9.60 22.86
C PHE A 85 15.03 10.00 23.01
N GLN A 86 15.88 9.65 22.04
CA GLN A 86 17.31 10.03 22.10
C GLN A 86 17.49 11.54 21.96
N GLN A 87 16.75 12.18 21.04
CA GLN A 87 16.74 13.63 20.88
C GLN A 87 16.31 14.35 22.17
N ASP A 88 15.25 13.87 22.83
CA ASP A 88 14.78 14.44 24.11
C ASP A 88 15.84 14.29 25.20
N ARG A 89 16.48 13.11 25.30
CA ARG A 89 17.56 12.88 26.27
C ARG A 89 18.76 13.79 26.01
N GLU A 90 19.14 13.98 24.74
CA GLU A 90 20.21 14.90 24.33
C GLU A 90 19.88 16.35 24.70
N ALA A 91 18.66 16.79 24.39
CA ALA A 91 18.18 18.12 24.74
C ALA A 91 18.19 18.35 26.26
N GLN A 92 17.74 17.37 27.05
CA GLN A 92 17.76 17.45 28.52
C GLN A 92 19.17 17.58 29.08
N LEU A 93 20.14 16.81 28.55
CA LEU A 93 21.53 16.93 28.97
C LEU A 93 22.10 18.31 28.61
N LEU A 94 21.83 18.80 27.41
CA LEU A 94 22.27 20.13 26.98
C LEU A 94 21.69 21.25 27.87
N LEU A 95 20.40 21.18 28.18
CA LEU A 95 19.74 22.12 29.09
C LEU A 95 20.37 22.07 30.50
N HIS A 96 20.58 20.88 31.05
CA HIS A 96 21.22 20.72 32.35
C HIS A 96 22.62 21.35 32.38
N LEU A 97 23.43 21.16 31.32
CA LEU A 97 24.77 21.73 31.24
C LEU A 97 24.75 23.26 31.21
N VAL A 98 23.74 23.85 30.55
CA VAL A 98 23.52 25.30 30.55
C VAL A 98 23.13 25.78 31.95
N ASP A 99 22.21 25.09 32.62
CA ASP A 99 21.71 25.46 33.96
C ASP A 99 22.80 25.36 35.04
N THR A 100 23.77 24.44 34.89
CA THR A 100 24.93 24.32 35.80
C THR A 100 26.04 25.34 35.54
N GLY A 101 25.80 26.37 34.72
CA GLY A 101 26.78 27.44 34.46
C GLY A 101 27.88 27.08 33.47
N GLY A 102 27.70 26.04 32.66
CA GLY A 102 28.63 25.68 31.58
C GLY A 102 29.96 25.08 32.05
N GLU A 103 30.07 24.61 33.29
CA GLU A 103 31.26 23.88 33.76
C GLU A 103 31.34 22.51 33.05
N HIS A 104 32.01 22.49 31.90
CA HIS A 104 32.22 21.29 31.11
C HIS A 104 33.36 20.45 31.70
N THR A 105 33.01 19.48 32.53
CA THR A 105 33.96 18.43 32.92
C THR A 105 34.21 17.50 31.72
N GLN A 106 35.37 16.84 31.70
CA GLN A 106 35.69 15.84 30.67
C GLN A 106 34.65 14.69 30.64
N GLU A 107 34.10 14.34 31.80
CA GLU A 107 33.03 13.33 31.93
C GLU A 107 31.72 13.78 31.26
N SER A 108 31.34 15.06 31.45
CA SER A 108 30.16 15.63 30.81
C SER A 108 30.29 15.70 29.28
N ALA A 109 31.48 16.04 28.78
CA ALA A 109 31.77 16.06 27.36
C ALA A 109 31.72 14.66 26.74
N CYS A 110 32.27 13.65 27.43
CA CYS A 110 32.20 12.24 27.00
C CYS A 110 30.76 11.72 26.98
N SER A 111 29.96 12.08 27.99
CA SER A 111 28.55 11.72 28.08
C SER A 111 27.73 12.35 26.94
N LEU A 112 27.96 13.64 26.66
CA LEU A 112 27.31 14.34 25.55
C LEU A 112 27.70 13.74 24.20
N ALA A 113 28.99 13.46 23.97
CA ALA A 113 29.46 12.85 22.73
C ALA A 113 28.86 11.46 22.52
N SER A 114 28.75 10.65 23.57
CA SER A 114 28.13 9.33 23.52
C SER A 114 26.64 9.43 23.17
N LEU A 115 25.95 10.39 23.79
CA LEU A 115 24.52 10.61 23.56
C LEU A 115 24.25 11.12 22.15
N ALA A 116 25.02 12.10 21.66
CA ALA A 116 24.91 12.59 20.29
C ALA A 116 25.14 11.48 19.25
N ARG A 117 26.12 10.58 19.50
CA ARG A 117 26.33 9.40 18.65
C ARG A 117 25.09 8.50 18.64
N ASP A 118 24.51 8.24 19.81
CA ASP A 118 23.33 7.37 19.94
C ASP A 118 22.08 8.01 19.28
N THR A 119 21.92 9.34 19.37
CA THR A 119 20.90 10.11 18.65
C THR A 119 21.07 9.98 17.14
N LEU A 120 22.27 10.26 16.63
CA LEU A 120 22.57 10.13 15.19
C LEU A 120 22.33 8.71 14.69
N LYS A 121 22.65 7.70 15.49
CA LYS A 121 22.37 6.31 15.15
C LYS A 121 20.87 6.03 15.08
N ALA A 122 20.08 6.51 16.04
CA ALA A 122 18.63 6.35 16.02
C ALA A 122 17.97 7.09 14.85
N GLU A 123 18.46 8.27 14.49
CA GLU A 123 18.03 9.01 13.31
C GLU A 123 18.35 8.26 12.01
N GLN A 124 19.55 7.68 11.90
CA GLN A 124 19.92 6.81 10.77
C GLN A 124 18.95 5.62 10.67
N ASP A 125 18.70 4.92 11.77
CA ASP A 125 17.82 3.75 11.77
C ASP A 125 16.36 4.11 11.41
N LEU A 126 15.89 5.30 11.80
CA LEU A 126 14.61 5.86 11.35
C LEU A 126 14.60 6.11 9.84
N LEU A 127 15.64 6.72 9.28
CA LEU A 127 15.73 6.97 7.84
C LEU A 127 15.76 5.68 7.03
N VAL A 128 16.51 4.66 7.50
CA VAL A 128 16.55 3.33 6.89
C VAL A 128 15.18 2.67 6.95
N SER A 129 14.48 2.75 8.08
CA SER A 129 13.14 2.18 8.25
C SER A 129 12.12 2.84 7.31
N ARG A 130 12.14 4.17 7.20
CA ARG A 130 11.30 4.93 6.24
C ARG A 130 11.56 4.54 4.80
N LEU A 131 12.84 4.37 4.42
CA LEU A 131 13.18 3.90 3.09
C LEU A 131 12.56 2.51 2.82
N GLY A 132 12.65 1.59 3.77
CA GLY A 132 12.01 0.27 3.69
C GLY A 132 10.49 0.37 3.51
N GLU A 133 9.82 1.22 4.30
CA GLU A 133 8.38 1.48 4.18
C GLU A 133 8.00 2.03 2.79
N TYR A 134 8.77 2.97 2.26
CA TYR A 134 8.51 3.51 0.92
C TYR A 134 8.71 2.48 -0.18
N LEU A 135 9.70 1.60 -0.07
CA LEU A 135 9.91 0.52 -1.02
C LEU A 135 8.74 -0.47 -1.02
N VAL A 136 8.25 -0.88 0.16
CA VAL A 136 7.06 -1.74 0.27
C VAL A 136 5.84 -1.02 -0.29
N THR A 137 5.64 0.26 0.05
CA THR A 137 4.53 1.07 -0.48
C THR A 137 4.57 1.16 -2.00
N ALA A 138 5.75 1.37 -2.60
CA ALA A 138 5.92 1.42 -4.05
C ALA A 138 5.48 0.11 -4.71
N THR A 139 5.91 -1.04 -4.18
CA THR A 139 5.51 -2.36 -4.73
C THR A 139 4.01 -2.60 -4.64
N VAL A 140 3.35 -2.18 -3.55
CA VAL A 140 1.88 -2.25 -3.40
C VAL A 140 1.18 -1.36 -4.43
N ILE A 141 1.69 -0.14 -4.65
CA ILE A 141 1.13 0.79 -5.64
C ILE A 141 1.32 0.25 -7.06
N GLU A 142 2.47 -0.32 -7.38
CA GLU A 142 2.73 -0.95 -8.69
C GLU A 142 1.75 -2.10 -8.96
N ALA A 143 1.53 -2.97 -7.98
CA ALA A 143 0.55 -4.05 -8.08
C ALA A 143 -0.88 -3.50 -8.33
N ALA A 144 -1.28 -2.44 -7.62
CA ALA A 144 -2.58 -1.80 -7.80
C ALA A 144 -2.72 -1.12 -9.18
N ILE A 145 -1.64 -0.55 -9.72
CA ILE A 145 -1.62 0.01 -11.08
C ILE A 145 -1.85 -1.10 -12.11
N GLU A 146 -1.16 -2.23 -12.00
CA GLU A 146 -1.35 -3.35 -12.91
C GLU A 146 -2.77 -3.95 -12.82
N GLU A 147 -3.29 -4.13 -11.61
CA GLU A 147 -4.68 -4.56 -11.41
C GLU A 147 -5.67 -3.58 -12.06
N THR A 148 -5.47 -2.27 -11.88
CA THR A 148 -6.31 -1.24 -12.50
C THR A 148 -6.22 -1.27 -14.03
N ARG A 149 -5.03 -1.52 -14.59
CA ARG A 149 -4.84 -1.67 -16.06
C ARG A 149 -5.61 -2.87 -16.60
N LEU A 150 -5.60 -3.99 -15.88
CA LEU A 150 -6.37 -5.17 -16.26
C LEU A 150 -7.88 -4.87 -16.24
N HIS A 151 -8.38 -4.25 -15.17
CA HIS A 151 -9.79 -3.87 -15.08
C HIS A 151 -10.22 -2.88 -16.16
N LEU A 152 -9.36 -1.91 -16.52
CA LEU A 152 -9.64 -0.98 -17.62
C LEU A 152 -9.74 -1.71 -18.95
N LYS A 153 -8.82 -2.65 -19.22
CA LYS A 153 -8.85 -3.47 -20.44
C LYS A 153 -10.13 -4.31 -20.51
N ASP A 154 -10.55 -4.91 -19.41
CA ASP A 154 -11.79 -5.69 -19.33
C ASP A 154 -13.03 -4.82 -19.52
N ALA A 155 -13.06 -3.63 -18.91
CA ALA A 155 -14.16 -2.67 -19.10
C ALA A 155 -14.27 -2.23 -20.56
N ASN A 156 -13.16 -1.91 -21.22
CA ASN A 156 -13.15 -1.55 -22.64
C ASN A 156 -13.67 -2.69 -23.52
N ARG A 157 -13.26 -3.93 -23.25
CA ARG A 157 -13.78 -5.12 -23.96
C ARG A 157 -15.29 -5.30 -23.75
N GLN A 158 -15.79 -5.07 -22.54
CA GLN A 158 -17.23 -5.13 -22.26
C GLN A 158 -18.00 -4.05 -23.03
N VAL A 159 -17.47 -2.83 -23.11
CA VAL A 159 -18.05 -1.74 -23.90
C VAL A 159 -18.09 -2.08 -25.39
N GLU A 160 -17.00 -2.65 -25.93
CA GLU A 160 -16.94 -3.11 -27.33
C GLU A 160 -17.98 -4.19 -27.61
N ASN A 161 -18.10 -5.20 -26.74
CA ASN A 161 -19.09 -6.26 -26.86
C ASN A 161 -20.53 -5.71 -26.83
N LEU A 162 -20.81 -4.77 -25.93
CA LEU A 162 -22.12 -4.11 -25.85
C LEU A 162 -22.40 -3.29 -27.11
N ARG A 163 -21.41 -2.56 -27.63
CA ARG A 163 -21.56 -1.82 -28.88
C ARG A 163 -21.89 -2.75 -30.04
N ALA A 164 -21.16 -3.85 -30.19
CA ALA A 164 -21.41 -4.85 -31.24
C ALA A 164 -22.81 -5.46 -31.12
N TYR A 165 -23.26 -5.76 -29.90
CA TYR A 165 -24.62 -6.27 -29.66
C TYR A 165 -25.70 -5.25 -30.02
N LEU A 166 -25.53 -3.98 -29.64
CA LEU A 166 -26.49 -2.91 -29.98
C LEU A 166 -26.55 -2.64 -31.48
N GLU A 167 -25.41 -2.68 -32.17
CA GLU A 167 -25.33 -2.60 -33.64
C GLU A 167 -26.08 -3.75 -34.32
N ASP A 168 -25.91 -4.99 -33.83
CA ASP A 168 -26.63 -6.17 -34.34
C ASP A 168 -28.16 -6.04 -34.15
N GLN A 169 -28.58 -5.46 -33.02
CA GLN A 169 -29.99 -5.16 -32.73
C GLN A 169 -30.54 -3.93 -33.47
N ARG A 170 -29.73 -3.23 -34.28
CA ARG A 170 -30.05 -1.94 -34.94
C ARG A 170 -30.50 -0.86 -33.96
N LEU A 171 -30.10 -0.97 -32.70
CA LEU A 171 -30.36 0.03 -31.66
C LEU A 171 -29.23 1.05 -31.71
N THR A 172 -29.58 2.33 -31.85
CA THR A 172 -28.57 3.40 -31.82
C THR A 172 -28.04 3.52 -30.39
N PRO A 173 -26.72 3.40 -30.15
CA PRO A 173 -26.16 3.65 -28.83
C PRO A 173 -26.52 5.08 -28.41
N LEU A 174 -26.98 5.29 -27.17
CA LEU A 174 -27.12 6.64 -26.61
C LEU A 174 -25.73 7.30 -26.62
N SER A 175 -25.50 8.26 -27.52
CA SER A 175 -24.16 8.79 -27.81
C SER A 175 -23.55 9.68 -26.73
N ASP A 176 -24.29 10.13 -25.72
CA ASP A 176 -23.82 11.19 -24.82
C ASP A 176 -23.95 10.83 -23.33
N LEU A 177 -23.36 9.70 -22.92
CA LEU A 177 -22.96 9.58 -21.52
C LEU A 177 -21.61 10.28 -21.39
N GLU A 178 -21.64 11.57 -21.06
CA GLU A 178 -20.44 12.25 -20.57
C GLU A 178 -19.79 11.40 -19.47
N PRO A 179 -18.46 11.25 -19.46
CA PRO A 179 -17.79 10.57 -18.38
C PRO A 179 -18.20 11.22 -17.06
N ALA A 180 -18.94 10.48 -16.23
CA ALA A 180 -19.55 10.97 -14.99
C ALA A 180 -18.53 11.48 -13.95
N TYR A 181 -17.23 11.32 -14.22
CA TYR A 181 -16.15 11.71 -13.32
C TYR A 181 -15.02 12.42 -14.09
N PRO A 182 -14.45 13.48 -13.51
CA PRO A 182 -13.31 14.17 -14.10
C PRO A 182 -12.11 13.23 -14.16
N THR A 183 -11.53 13.07 -15.35
CA THR A 183 -10.24 12.42 -15.53
C THR A 183 -9.13 13.42 -15.31
N LEU A 184 -7.99 12.98 -14.77
CA LEU A 184 -6.83 13.86 -14.60
C LEU A 184 -6.33 14.27 -15.99
N PRO A 185 -6.27 15.59 -16.33
CA PRO A 185 -5.83 16.00 -17.65
C PRO A 185 -4.40 15.54 -17.93
N SER A 186 -4.12 15.07 -19.14
CA SER A 186 -2.79 14.62 -19.53
C SER A 186 -1.73 15.71 -19.37
N SER A 187 -2.13 16.98 -19.50
CA SER A 187 -1.28 18.14 -19.25
C SER A 187 -0.80 18.23 -17.80
N VAL A 188 -1.67 17.95 -16.82
CA VAL A 188 -1.31 17.96 -15.39
C VAL A 188 -0.27 16.88 -15.10
N LEU A 189 -0.47 15.66 -15.63
CA LEU A 189 0.51 14.57 -15.51
C LEU A 189 1.84 14.90 -16.19
N ALA A 190 1.81 15.53 -17.36
CA ALA A 190 3.01 15.91 -18.09
C ALA A 190 3.82 16.97 -17.33
N THR A 191 3.14 18.01 -16.81
CA THR A 191 3.76 19.06 -15.99
C THR A 191 4.39 18.47 -14.74
N TYR A 192 3.68 17.59 -14.03
CA TYR A 192 4.20 16.92 -12.84
C TYR A 192 5.43 16.04 -13.15
N LYS A 193 5.40 15.26 -14.23
CA LYS A 193 6.55 14.45 -14.67
C LYS A 193 7.75 15.32 -15.03
N SER A 194 7.52 16.45 -15.69
CA SER A 194 8.58 17.41 -16.02
C SER A 194 9.19 17.98 -14.75
N HIS A 195 8.36 18.37 -13.78
CA HIS A 195 8.80 18.89 -12.50
C HIS A 195 9.68 17.90 -11.73
N LEU A 196 9.25 16.63 -11.64
CA LEU A 196 10.04 15.58 -11.02
C LEU A 196 11.40 15.39 -11.71
N ARG A 197 11.45 15.40 -13.05
CA ARG A 197 12.71 15.29 -13.80
C ARG A 197 13.65 16.47 -13.57
N THR A 198 13.13 17.67 -13.36
CA THR A 198 13.96 18.86 -13.10
C THR A 198 14.49 18.94 -11.67
N GLN A 199 13.82 18.28 -10.73
CA GLN A 199 14.19 18.34 -9.31
C GLN A 199 14.93 17.10 -8.81
N LEU A 200 14.79 15.97 -9.50
CA LEU A 200 15.55 14.76 -9.20
C LEU A 200 16.92 14.83 -9.88
N PRO A 201 18.02 14.41 -9.20
CA PRO A 201 19.32 14.29 -9.83
C PRO A 201 19.27 13.40 -11.09
N ASP A 202 19.99 13.79 -12.15
CA ASP A 202 20.01 13.07 -13.45
C ASP A 202 20.43 11.59 -13.34
N ASN A 203 21.00 11.18 -12.21
CA ASN A 203 21.45 9.83 -11.90
C ASN A 203 20.54 9.07 -10.91
N TRP A 204 19.38 9.60 -10.53
CA TRP A 204 18.43 8.89 -9.68
C TRP A 204 17.83 7.70 -10.44
N LYS A 205 18.28 6.48 -10.10
CA LYS A 205 17.66 5.24 -10.57
C LYS A 205 16.77 4.66 -9.46
N PRO A 206 15.44 4.54 -9.65
CA PRO A 206 14.62 3.78 -8.73
C PRO A 206 15.15 2.34 -8.68
N GLY A 207 15.41 1.82 -7.47
CA GLY A 207 15.94 0.47 -7.29
C GLY A 207 17.46 0.34 -7.33
N MET A 208 18.25 1.41 -7.12
CA MET A 208 19.63 1.24 -6.69
C MET A 208 19.59 0.53 -5.33
N THR A 209 19.80 -0.79 -5.35
CA THR A 209 20.01 -1.61 -4.16
C THR A 209 21.07 -0.91 -3.33
N VAL A 210 20.68 -0.35 -2.19
CA VAL A 210 21.62 0.07 -1.17
C VAL A 210 22.39 -1.19 -0.82
N SER A 211 23.64 -1.27 -1.30
CA SER A 211 24.49 -2.44 -1.16
C SER A 211 24.44 -2.93 0.28
N THR A 212 24.08 -4.19 0.44
CA THR A 212 24.04 -4.97 1.69
C THR A 212 25.42 -5.14 2.34
N GLU A 213 26.38 -4.26 2.05
CA GLU A 213 27.78 -4.36 2.49
C GLU A 213 28.07 -3.58 3.79
N LEU A 214 27.08 -2.94 4.41
CA LEU A 214 27.29 -2.21 5.69
C LEU A 214 27.07 -3.06 6.96
N TYR A 215 26.83 -4.37 6.85
CA TYR A 215 26.53 -5.25 7.99
C TYR A 215 27.57 -6.32 8.33
N THR A 216 28.82 -6.17 7.91
CA THR A 216 29.92 -7.03 8.40
C THR A 216 31.16 -6.21 8.79
N SER A 217 31.04 -5.37 9.81
CA SER A 217 32.21 -4.94 10.59
C SER A 217 31.73 -4.48 11.97
N GLY A 218 31.97 -5.31 12.98
CA GLY A 218 31.56 -5.00 14.36
C GLY A 218 31.20 -6.20 15.22
N ALA A 219 31.56 -7.42 14.82
CA ALA A 219 31.74 -8.53 15.74
C ALA A 219 33.21 -8.94 15.66
N ASP A 220 34.04 -8.32 16.50
CA ASP A 220 35.15 -8.95 17.21
C ASP A 220 36.08 -7.89 17.83
N SER A 221 36.40 -8.10 19.10
CA SER A 221 37.37 -7.38 19.96
C SER A 221 36.80 -6.26 20.85
N CYS A 222 36.26 -6.65 22.00
CA CYS A 222 36.95 -6.53 23.29
C CYS A 222 36.30 -7.45 24.33
#